data_AF-A0A2E7QTZ1-F1
#
_entry.id   AF-A0A2E7QTZ1-F1
#
_cell.length_a   1.000
_cell.length_b   1.000
_cell.length_c   1.000
_cell.angle_alpha   90.00
_cell.angle_beta   90.00
_cell.angle_gamma   90.00
#
_symmetry.space_group_name_H-M   'P 1'
#
loop_
_entity.id
_entity.type
_entity.pdbx_description
1 polymer ?
#
loop_
_entity_poly.entity_id
_entity_poly.type
_entity_poly.pdbx_seq_one_letter_code
_entity_poly.pdbx_strand_id
1 'polypeptide(L)'
;MREFISWKDAGPRKMMDGIEVAPDRVKVYFNLHLDCLSVIDAETGLLYCHAHRVELRDAKFRVQEAGRQRVLREKRKNVHAYVVGKCHDIGEVSKERFREVDNELYEKYSICDCSDKPYDYCEQCVPESSEDFRGGYYDPYKHETFVDDVNKTPIHKSSRVIIRDKTAIGPHYNIFYTPKDKMKNLLDLQAETK
;
A
#
# COMPACT_ATOMS: atom_id res chain seq x y z
N MET A 1 -20.65 5.77 15.14
CA MET A 1 -19.74 4.83 14.43
C MET A 1 -19.72 5.29 12.98
N ARG A 2 -18.55 5.50 12.35
CA ARG A 2 -18.54 5.73 10.88
C ARG A 2 -18.82 4.38 10.23
N GLU A 3 -19.74 4.37 9.28
CA GLU A 3 -20.19 3.18 8.54
C GLU A 3 -19.03 2.57 7.75
N PHE A 4 -18.98 1.24 7.65
CA PHE A 4 -18.02 0.54 6.83
C PHE A 4 -18.40 0.72 5.35
N ILE A 5 -17.49 1.29 4.56
CA ILE A 5 -17.65 1.47 3.12
C ILE A 5 -16.67 0.53 2.41
N SER A 6 -17.17 -0.50 1.71
CA SER A 6 -16.33 -1.38 0.91
C SER A 6 -15.69 -0.62 -0.26
N TRP A 7 -14.48 -0.98 -0.66
CA TRP A 7 -13.85 -0.46 -1.87
C TRP A 7 -14.68 -0.72 -3.14
N LYS A 8 -15.46 -1.81 -3.17
CA LYS A 8 -16.36 -2.15 -4.29
C LYS A 8 -17.52 -1.17 -4.43
N ASP A 9 -17.95 -0.61 -3.30
CA ASP A 9 -19.06 0.33 -3.20
C ASP A 9 -18.57 1.78 -3.11
N ALA A 10 -17.25 2.00 -3.29
CA ALA A 10 -16.65 3.32 -3.25
C ALA A 10 -17.07 4.11 -4.49
N GLY A 11 -18.10 4.93 -4.33
CA GLY A 11 -18.57 5.85 -5.35
C GLY A 11 -17.52 6.93 -5.68
N PRO A 12 -17.73 7.67 -6.77
CA PRO A 12 -16.84 8.74 -7.18
C PRO A 12 -16.78 9.87 -6.14
N ARG A 13 -15.67 10.62 -6.13
CA ARG A 13 -15.44 11.70 -5.17
C ARG A 13 -15.24 13.06 -5.79
N LYS A 14 -14.87 13.13 -7.06
CA LYS A 14 -14.70 14.39 -7.79
C LYS A 14 -15.13 14.23 -9.25
N MET A 15 -15.42 15.37 -9.86
CA MET A 15 -15.65 15.50 -11.29
C MET A 15 -14.38 16.04 -11.94
N MET A 16 -13.86 15.36 -12.96
CA MET A 16 -12.79 15.85 -13.81
C MET A 16 -13.28 15.82 -15.25
N ASP A 17 -13.34 16.98 -15.90
CA ASP A 17 -13.81 17.13 -17.29
C ASP A 17 -15.16 16.45 -17.57
N GLY A 18 -16.08 16.51 -16.60
CA GLY A 18 -17.41 15.89 -16.71
C GLY A 18 -17.44 14.39 -16.38
N ILE A 19 -16.32 13.80 -15.98
CA ILE A 19 -16.20 12.39 -15.61
C ILE A 19 -16.09 12.26 -14.08
N GLU A 20 -16.93 11.41 -13.51
CA GLU A 20 -16.88 11.00 -12.12
C GLU A 20 -15.65 10.13 -11.85
N VAL A 21 -14.75 10.56 -10.95
CA VAL A 21 -13.50 9.86 -10.66
C VAL A 21 -13.24 9.70 -9.17
N ALA A 22 -12.49 8.64 -8.84
CA ALA A 22 -11.95 8.40 -7.51
C ALA A 22 -10.90 9.48 -7.12
N PRO A 23 -10.55 9.63 -5.83
CA PRO A 23 -9.53 10.57 -5.39
C PRO A 23 -8.15 10.30 -6.03
N ASP A 24 -7.46 11.34 -6.51
CA ASP A 24 -6.11 11.18 -7.10
C ASP A 24 -5.06 10.92 -6.04
N ARG A 25 -5.22 11.52 -4.86
CA ARG A 25 -4.26 11.44 -3.76
C ARG A 25 -4.99 10.99 -2.50
N VAL A 26 -4.43 9.99 -1.83
CA VAL A 26 -5.03 9.39 -0.64
C VAL A 26 -4.05 9.31 0.53
N LYS A 27 -4.58 9.25 1.74
CA LYS A 27 -3.86 8.89 2.97
C LYS A 27 -4.38 7.53 3.40
N VAL A 28 -3.47 6.56 3.55
CA VAL A 28 -3.82 5.19 3.93
C VAL A 28 -3.27 4.91 5.32
N TYR A 29 -4.08 4.30 6.17
CA TYR A 29 -3.66 3.77 7.46
C TYR A 29 -4.35 2.45 7.77
N PHE A 30 -3.75 1.65 8.66
CA PHE A 30 -4.34 0.42 9.15
C PHE A 30 -5.34 0.70 10.28
N ASN A 31 -6.59 0.29 10.11
CA ASN A 31 -7.63 0.45 11.11
C ASN A 31 -7.67 -0.78 12.02
N LEU A 32 -7.19 -0.62 13.26
CA LEU A 32 -7.13 -1.71 14.24
C LEU A 32 -8.50 -2.23 14.70
N HIS A 33 -9.58 -1.46 14.52
CA HIS A 33 -10.92 -1.87 14.90
C HIS A 33 -11.63 -2.68 13.82
N LEU A 34 -11.36 -2.37 12.56
CA LEU A 34 -11.94 -3.06 11.39
C LEU A 34 -11.01 -4.12 10.80
N ASP A 35 -9.77 -4.18 11.29
CA ASP A 35 -8.70 -5.06 10.83
C ASP A 35 -8.37 -4.95 9.32
N CYS A 36 -8.63 -3.79 8.72
CA CYS A 36 -8.41 -3.49 7.31
C CYS A 36 -7.83 -2.09 7.09
N LEU A 37 -7.53 -1.75 5.83
CA LEU A 37 -7.03 -0.42 5.48
C LEU A 37 -8.18 0.58 5.41
N SER A 38 -7.96 1.79 5.93
CA SER A 38 -8.84 2.93 5.68
C SER A 38 -8.15 3.87 4.70
N VAL A 39 -8.85 4.17 3.61
CA VAL A 39 -8.41 5.07 2.55
C VAL A 39 -9.12 6.40 2.76
N ILE A 40 -8.34 7.45 3.02
CA ILE A 40 -8.84 8.80 3.25
C ILE A 40 -8.49 9.62 2.02
N ASP A 41 -9.47 10.33 1.47
CA ASP A 41 -9.21 11.34 0.45
C ASP A 41 -8.29 12.42 1.04
N ALA A 42 -7.13 12.63 0.42
CA ALA A 42 -6.13 13.54 0.95
C ALA A 42 -6.56 15.02 0.87
N GLU A 43 -7.46 15.35 -0.07
CA GLU A 43 -7.99 16.69 -0.32
C GLU A 43 -9.07 17.03 0.70
N THR A 44 -10.13 16.22 0.77
CA THR A 44 -11.26 16.49 1.68
C THR A 44 -10.99 16.06 3.13
N GLY A 45 -10.05 15.14 3.35
CA GLY A 45 -9.80 14.54 4.67
C GLY A 45 -10.89 13.58 5.14
N LEU A 46 -11.82 13.21 4.26
CA LEU A 46 -12.94 12.31 4.55
C LEU A 46 -12.58 10.87 4.19
N LEU A 47 -13.23 9.92 4.88
CA LEU A 47 -13.13 8.50 4.54
C LEU A 47 -13.67 8.30 3.13
N TYR A 48 -12.86 7.69 2.27
CA TYR A 48 -13.24 7.27 0.94
C TYR A 48 -13.79 5.85 0.99
N CYS A 49 -12.99 4.89 1.45
CA CYS A 49 -13.41 3.50 1.60
C CYS A 49 -12.49 2.70 2.55
N HIS A 50 -12.86 1.44 2.75
CA HIS A 50 -12.06 0.39 3.37
C HIS A 50 -11.61 -0.62 2.32
N ALA A 51 -10.37 -1.07 2.42
CA ALA A 51 -9.76 -1.97 1.45
C ALA A 51 -8.81 -2.96 2.12
N HIS A 52 -8.52 -4.06 1.42
CA HIS A 52 -7.55 -5.08 1.87
C HIS A 52 -6.18 -4.88 1.23
N ARG A 53 -6.12 -4.19 0.08
CA ARG A 53 -4.92 -3.81 -0.66
C ARG A 53 -5.04 -2.38 -1.19
N VAL A 54 -3.97 -1.60 -1.06
CA VAL A 54 -3.87 -0.28 -1.69
C VAL A 54 -2.48 -0.10 -2.28
N GLU A 55 -2.42 0.35 -3.53
CA GLU A 55 -1.20 0.70 -4.23
C GLU A 55 -1.11 2.21 -4.44
N LEU A 56 0.03 2.78 -4.07
CA LEU A 56 0.32 4.20 -4.15
C LEU A 56 1.58 4.46 -4.97
N ARG A 57 1.54 5.52 -5.79
CA ARG A 57 2.72 6.11 -6.43
C ARG A 57 3.13 7.42 -5.73
N ASP A 58 4.40 7.80 -5.85
CA ASP A 58 4.96 9.03 -5.24
C ASP A 58 4.63 9.16 -3.74
N ALA A 59 4.79 8.04 -3.02
CA ALA A 59 4.35 7.89 -1.64
C ALA A 59 5.29 8.60 -0.65
N LYS A 60 4.69 9.13 0.43
CA LYS A 60 5.36 9.73 1.59
C LYS A 60 4.86 9.04 2.85
N PHE A 61 5.79 8.62 3.68
CA PHE A 61 5.52 8.03 4.99
C PHE A 61 5.46 9.16 6.01
N ARG A 62 4.31 9.34 6.66
CA ARG A 62 4.04 10.47 7.55
C ARG A 62 3.61 9.98 8.91
N VAL A 63 4.33 10.42 9.94
CA VAL A 63 3.94 10.27 11.34
C VAL A 63 3.66 11.67 11.90
N GLN A 64 2.48 11.86 12.47
CA GLN A 64 2.13 13.09 13.17
C GLN A 64 2.67 13.03 14.59
N GLU A 65 3.67 13.85 14.90
CA GLU A 65 4.38 13.79 16.17
C GLU A 65 3.48 14.03 17.38
N ALA A 66 2.57 15.01 17.31
CA ALA A 66 1.58 15.24 18.37
C ALA A 66 0.71 13.99 18.64
N GLY A 67 0.36 13.26 17.58
CA GLY A 67 -0.38 12.00 17.68
C GLY A 67 0.47 10.87 18.27
N ARG A 68 1.74 10.76 17.87
CA ARG A 68 2.69 9.81 18.45
C ARG A 68 2.90 10.05 19.95
N GLN A 69 3.14 11.30 20.35
CA GLN A 69 3.31 11.69 21.75
C GLN A 69 2.06 11.36 22.58
N ARG A 70 0.87 11.49 22.00
CA ARG A 70 -0.38 11.04 22.63
C ARG A 70 -0.40 9.52 22.85
N VAL A 71 -0.01 8.72 21.85
CA VAL A 71 0.10 7.26 21.99
C VAL A 71 1.09 6.87 23.09
N LEU A 72 2.23 7.54 23.18
CA LEU A 72 3.25 7.26 24.20
C LEU A 72 2.75 7.58 25.61
N ARG A 73 2.08 8.73 25.79
CA ARG A 73 1.53 9.16 27.08
C ARG A 73 0.35 8.30 27.53
N GLU A 74 -0.60 8.04 26.63
CA GLU A 74 -1.85 7.32 26.95
C GLU A 74 -1.70 5.79 26.86
N LYS A 75 -0.60 5.29 26.30
CA LYS A 75 -0.37 3.87 25.96
C LYS A 75 -1.51 3.26 25.15
N ARG A 76 -2.24 4.09 24.40
CA ARG A 76 -3.37 3.70 23.56
C ARG A 76 -3.07 4.06 22.12
N LYS A 77 -3.14 3.08 21.23
CA LYS A 77 -2.93 3.29 19.80
C LYS A 77 -4.06 4.16 19.24
N ASN A 78 -3.70 5.31 18.70
CA ASN A 78 -4.56 6.23 17.97
C ASN A 78 -4.01 6.37 16.54
N VAL A 79 -4.86 6.74 15.59
CA VAL A 79 -4.42 6.95 14.19
C VAL A 79 -3.58 8.23 14.13
N HIS A 80 -2.31 8.08 13.76
CA HIS A 80 -1.36 9.20 13.64
C HIS A 80 -0.29 8.97 12.57
N ALA A 81 -0.27 7.78 11.96
CA ALA A 81 0.69 7.38 10.95
C ALA A 81 -0.06 7.03 9.67
N TYR A 82 0.41 7.57 8.55
CA TYR A 82 -0.21 7.45 7.24
C TYR A 82 0.86 7.25 6.17
N VAL A 83 0.52 6.46 5.15
CA VAL A 83 1.23 6.50 3.86
C VAL A 83 0.39 7.34 2.91
N VAL A 84 1.00 8.36 2.31
CA VAL A 84 0.29 9.35 1.49
C VAL A 84 0.89 9.40 0.10
N GLY A 85 0.10 9.11 -0.93
CA GLY A 85 0.57 9.06 -2.31
C GLY A 85 -0.55 9.25 -3.32
N LYS A 86 -0.19 9.22 -4.60
CA LYS A 86 -1.16 9.15 -5.70
C LYS A 86 -1.78 7.76 -5.69
N CYS A 87 -3.10 7.68 -5.68
CA CYS A 87 -3.83 6.43 -5.72
C CYS A 87 -3.61 5.76 -7.07
N HIS A 88 -3.15 4.50 -7.08
CA HIS A 88 -2.97 3.73 -8.30
C HIS A 88 -3.94 2.57 -8.39
N ASP A 89 -4.15 1.85 -7.29
CA ASP A 89 -5.09 0.73 -7.21
C ASP A 89 -5.62 0.57 -5.77
N ILE A 90 -6.87 0.13 -5.62
CA ILE A 90 -7.53 -0.16 -4.35
C ILE A 90 -8.37 -1.41 -4.55
N GLY A 91 -8.20 -2.41 -3.69
CA GLY A 91 -9.04 -3.59 -3.80
C GLY A 91 -8.80 -4.67 -2.75
N GLU A 92 -9.05 -5.90 -3.21
CA GLU A 92 -8.66 -7.14 -2.54
C GLU A 92 -7.25 -7.57 -2.95
N VAL A 93 -6.68 -8.51 -2.20
CA VAL A 93 -5.50 -9.24 -2.68
C VAL A 93 -5.98 -10.25 -3.73
N SER A 94 -6.01 -9.83 -5.00
CA SER A 94 -6.46 -10.69 -6.10
C SER A 94 -5.44 -11.78 -6.43
N LYS A 95 -5.88 -13.04 -6.44
CA LYS A 95 -5.15 -14.21 -7.00
C LYS A 95 -5.17 -14.24 -8.54
N GLU A 96 -5.89 -13.32 -9.17
CA GLU A 96 -6.16 -13.31 -10.61
C GLU A 96 -5.66 -12.00 -11.24
N ARG A 97 -5.22 -12.05 -12.51
CA ARG A 97 -4.81 -10.90 -13.32
C ARG A 97 -5.46 -10.95 -14.69
N PHE A 98 -5.31 -9.85 -15.41
CA PHE A 98 -5.76 -9.69 -16.79
C PHE A 98 -4.54 -9.45 -17.66
N ARG A 99 -4.44 -10.15 -18.79
CA ARG A 99 -3.48 -9.83 -19.85
C ARG A 99 -4.23 -9.42 -21.10
N GLU A 100 -3.66 -8.48 -21.83
CA GLU A 100 -4.17 -8.09 -23.14
C GLU A 100 -3.92 -9.22 -24.13
N VAL A 101 -4.98 -9.60 -24.84
CA VAL A 101 -5.00 -10.57 -25.92
C VAL A 101 -5.66 -9.86 -27.11
N ASP A 102 -4.93 -9.79 -28.22
CA ASP A 102 -5.42 -9.24 -29.49
C ASP A 102 -6.03 -7.82 -29.39
N ASN A 103 -5.30 -6.89 -28.75
CA ASN A 103 -5.59 -5.44 -28.66
C ASN A 103 -6.99 -5.01 -28.14
N GLU A 104 -7.88 -5.93 -27.81
CA GLU A 104 -9.26 -5.63 -27.38
C GLU A 104 -9.82 -6.63 -26.36
N LEU A 105 -9.25 -7.84 -26.25
CA LEU A 105 -9.66 -8.82 -25.23
C LEU A 105 -8.73 -8.79 -24.02
N TYR A 106 -9.32 -8.81 -22.83
CA TYR A 106 -8.57 -9.04 -21.59
C TYR A 106 -8.83 -10.46 -21.11
N GLU A 107 -7.81 -11.32 -21.15
CA GLU A 107 -7.91 -12.67 -20.60
C GLU A 107 -7.60 -12.66 -19.10
N LYS A 108 -8.55 -13.17 -18.31
CA LYS A 108 -8.38 -13.43 -16.89
C LYS A 108 -7.56 -14.70 -16.69
N TYR A 109 -6.44 -14.62 -16.00
CA TYR A 109 -5.62 -15.78 -15.65
C TYR A 109 -5.28 -15.80 -14.15
N SER A 110 -5.20 -16.99 -13.58
CA SER A 110 -4.69 -17.16 -12.22
C SER A 110 -3.19 -16.91 -12.22
N ILE A 111 -2.70 -16.10 -11.28
CA ILE A 111 -1.26 -15.80 -11.20
C ILE A 111 -0.48 -16.88 -10.48
N CYS A 112 -1.17 -17.74 -9.71
CA CYS A 112 -0.52 -18.90 -9.11
C CYS A 112 -1.47 -20.10 -9.11
N ASP A 113 -0.89 -21.28 -9.29
CA ASP A 113 -1.51 -22.58 -9.01
C ASP A 113 -1.15 -23.07 -7.60
N CYS A 114 -0.88 -22.13 -6.70
CA CYS A 114 -0.56 -22.39 -5.30
C CYS A 114 -1.81 -23.03 -4.69
N SER A 115 -1.77 -24.35 -4.51
CA SER A 115 -2.78 -25.10 -3.74
C SER A 115 -3.04 -24.43 -2.38
N ASP A 116 -4.14 -24.75 -1.69
CA ASP A 116 -4.54 -24.19 -0.37
C ASP A 116 -3.53 -24.41 0.79
N LYS A 117 -2.28 -24.75 0.48
CA LYS A 117 -1.18 -24.87 1.44
C LYS A 117 -0.86 -23.47 2.02
N PRO A 118 -0.93 -23.32 3.34
CA PRO A 118 -0.86 -22.01 4.01
C PRO A 118 0.52 -21.32 3.98
N TYR A 119 1.56 -21.92 3.40
CA TYR A 119 2.95 -21.41 3.49
C TYR A 119 3.73 -21.37 2.16
N ASP A 120 3.11 -21.66 1.01
CA ASP A 120 3.76 -21.47 -0.30
C ASP A 120 3.57 -20.02 -0.76
N TYR A 121 4.44 -19.14 -0.28
CA TYR A 121 4.54 -17.78 -0.80
C TYR A 121 5.32 -17.82 -2.12
N CYS A 122 4.63 -17.88 -3.26
CA CYS A 122 5.31 -17.68 -4.54
C CYS A 122 5.24 -16.20 -4.96
N GLU A 123 6.29 -15.72 -5.62
CA GLU A 123 6.39 -14.34 -6.13
C GLU A 123 5.29 -14.00 -7.13
N GLN A 124 4.69 -15.02 -7.75
CA GLN A 124 3.57 -14.80 -8.64
C GLN A 124 2.31 -14.44 -7.83
N CYS A 125 2.02 -15.13 -6.71
CA CYS A 125 0.91 -14.86 -5.77
C CYS A 125 0.99 -13.49 -5.09
N VAL A 126 2.21 -13.03 -4.84
CA VAL A 126 2.51 -11.76 -4.18
C VAL A 126 3.53 -11.04 -5.05
N PRO A 127 3.14 -10.36 -6.15
CA PRO A 127 4.09 -9.69 -7.04
C PRO A 127 4.96 -8.63 -6.31
N GLU A 128 4.52 -8.19 -5.14
CA GLU A 128 5.24 -7.31 -4.24
C GLU A 128 6.28 -8.02 -3.36
N SER A 129 6.45 -9.33 -3.48
CA SER A 129 7.62 -10.06 -2.98
C SER A 129 8.72 -10.20 -4.04
N SER A 130 8.53 -9.63 -5.23
CA SER A 130 9.62 -9.50 -6.20
C SER A 130 10.78 -8.70 -5.61
N GLU A 131 11.98 -8.91 -6.13
CA GLU A 131 13.21 -8.32 -5.60
C GLU A 131 13.14 -6.79 -5.50
N ASP A 132 12.30 -6.13 -6.30
CA ASP A 132 12.12 -4.68 -6.35
C ASP A 132 11.53 -4.06 -5.08
N PHE A 133 10.85 -4.87 -4.28
CA PHE A 133 10.23 -4.41 -3.04
C PHE A 133 11.05 -4.82 -1.82
N ARG A 134 11.01 -3.95 -0.81
CA ARG A 134 11.46 -4.25 0.55
C ARG A 134 10.29 -4.14 1.52
N GLY A 135 10.40 -4.83 2.64
CA GLY A 135 9.43 -4.76 3.73
C GLY A 135 9.63 -3.51 4.57
N GLY A 136 8.53 -2.90 4.99
CA GLY A 136 8.52 -1.77 5.93
C GLY A 136 7.56 -2.00 7.08
N TYR A 137 7.80 -1.34 8.20
CA TYR A 137 6.85 -1.32 9.31
C TYR A 137 6.93 -0.03 10.12
N TYR A 138 5.97 0.14 11.01
CA TYR A 138 5.97 1.23 11.99
C TYR A 138 5.49 0.74 13.35
N ASP A 139 6.26 1.06 14.39
CA ASP A 139 5.91 0.83 15.78
C ASP A 139 6.19 2.12 16.57
N PRO A 140 5.15 2.84 17.06
CA PRO A 140 5.33 4.13 17.73
C PRO A 140 6.17 4.03 19.01
N TYR A 141 6.25 2.85 19.63
CA TYR A 141 7.02 2.63 20.86
C TYR A 141 8.51 2.41 20.60
N LYS A 142 8.90 2.12 19.36
CA LYS A 142 10.28 1.81 18.98
C LYS A 142 10.88 2.85 18.05
N HIS A 143 10.05 3.46 17.21
CA HIS A 143 10.50 4.31 16.10
C HIS A 143 9.72 5.62 16.05
N GLU A 144 10.38 6.67 15.57
CA GLU A 144 9.77 7.98 15.31
C GLU A 144 9.07 8.03 13.95
N THR A 145 9.45 7.14 13.04
CA THR A 145 8.91 7.03 11.68
C THR A 145 8.84 5.56 11.24
N PHE A 146 8.27 5.32 10.06
CA PHE A 146 8.35 4.03 9.38
C PHE A 146 9.82 3.66 9.13
N VAL A 147 10.14 2.38 9.27
CA VAL A 147 11.50 1.85 9.05
C VAL A 147 11.47 0.61 8.19
N ASP A 148 12.57 0.36 7.51
CA ASP A 148 12.84 -0.90 6.81
C ASP A 148 12.84 -2.07 7.78
N ASP A 149 12.32 -3.21 7.34
CA ASP A 149 12.20 -4.42 8.15
C ASP A 149 13.52 -5.11 8.44
N VAL A 150 14.48 -5.08 7.51
CA VAL A 150 15.77 -5.75 7.65
C VAL A 150 16.78 -4.83 8.33
N ASN A 151 17.10 -3.70 7.70
CA ASN A 151 18.21 -2.84 8.14
C ASN A 151 17.79 -1.74 9.13
N LYS A 152 16.48 -1.61 9.41
CA LYS A 152 15.90 -0.63 10.34
C LYS A 152 16.14 0.84 9.96
N THR A 153 16.47 1.10 8.70
CA THR A 153 16.68 2.48 8.23
C THR A 153 15.35 3.23 8.09
N PRO A 154 15.29 4.54 8.43
CA PRO A 154 14.09 5.34 8.25
C PRO A 154 13.57 5.40 6.81
N ILE A 155 12.27 5.20 6.62
CA ILE A 155 11.57 5.34 5.34
C ILE A 155 10.74 6.62 5.38
N HIS A 156 11.02 7.54 4.45
CA HIS A 156 10.27 8.79 4.33
C HIS A 156 9.50 8.91 3.01
N LYS A 157 10.00 8.30 1.94
CA LYS A 157 9.44 8.40 0.58
C LYS A 157 9.74 7.12 -0.20
N SER A 158 8.89 6.81 -1.16
CA SER A 158 9.11 5.74 -2.14
C SER A 158 8.36 6.05 -3.44
N SER A 159 8.87 5.59 -4.58
CA SER A 159 8.19 5.78 -5.87
C SER A 159 6.93 4.91 -5.98
N ARG A 160 6.92 3.75 -5.32
CA ARG A 160 5.82 2.79 -5.34
C ARG A 160 5.69 2.11 -3.98
N VAL A 161 4.50 2.14 -3.39
CA VAL A 161 4.20 1.49 -2.11
C VAL A 161 2.93 0.68 -2.25
N ILE A 162 2.95 -0.55 -1.75
CA ILE A 162 1.77 -1.40 -1.66
C ILE A 162 1.55 -1.75 -0.20
N ILE A 163 0.32 -1.52 0.25
CA ILE A 163 -0.10 -1.74 1.63
C ILE A 163 -1.19 -2.80 1.60
N ARG A 164 -1.13 -3.70 2.56
CA ARG A 164 -2.08 -4.79 2.73
C ARG A 164 -2.55 -4.89 4.17
N ASP A 165 -3.72 -5.47 4.38
CA ASP A 165 -4.13 -5.91 5.70
C ASP A 165 -3.73 -7.37 5.97
N LYS A 166 -4.20 -7.90 7.10
CA LYS A 166 -3.85 -9.25 7.58
C LYS A 166 -4.51 -10.38 6.78
N THR A 167 -5.48 -10.08 5.91
CA THR A 167 -6.12 -11.08 5.04
C THR A 167 -5.24 -11.43 3.84
N ALA A 168 -4.17 -10.66 3.61
CA ALA A 168 -3.20 -10.97 2.58
C ALA A 168 -2.42 -12.27 2.91
N ILE A 169 -2.53 -13.26 2.02
CA ILE A 169 -1.62 -14.40 2.00
C ILE A 169 -0.23 -13.87 1.64
N GLY A 170 0.76 -14.08 2.50
CA GLY A 170 2.10 -13.50 2.31
C GLY A 170 2.93 -13.49 3.59
N PRO A 171 4.20 -13.04 3.50
CA PRO A 171 5.00 -12.76 4.70
C PRO A 171 4.28 -11.78 5.63
N HIS A 172 4.64 -11.75 6.92
CA HIS A 172 4.04 -10.88 7.95
C HIS A 172 4.15 -9.36 7.71
N TYR A 173 4.59 -8.93 6.53
CA TYR A 173 4.75 -7.53 6.15
C TYR A 173 3.48 -6.97 5.53
N ASN A 174 3.03 -5.85 6.07
CA ASN A 174 1.85 -5.15 5.58
C ASN A 174 2.19 -3.97 4.67
N ILE A 175 3.49 -3.63 4.54
CA ILE A 175 3.99 -2.51 3.74
C ILE A 175 5.16 -3.01 2.90
N PHE A 176 5.00 -2.89 1.58
CA PHE A 176 6.02 -3.17 0.59
C PHE A 176 6.35 -1.86 -0.11
N TYR A 177 7.63 -1.50 -0.20
CA TYR A 177 8.05 -0.25 -0.84
C TYR A 177 9.26 -0.46 -1.75
N THR A 178 9.34 0.32 -2.82
CA THR A 178 10.54 0.37 -3.67
C THR A 178 11.54 1.37 -3.07
N PRO A 179 12.77 0.95 -2.74
CA PRO A 179 13.82 1.87 -2.29
C PRO A 179 14.23 2.80 -3.42
N LYS A 180 14.52 4.07 -3.10
CA LYS A 180 14.96 5.04 -4.12
C LYS A 180 16.24 4.63 -4.83
N ASP A 181 17.12 3.89 -4.15
CA ASP A 181 18.46 3.59 -4.63
C ASP A 181 18.48 2.50 -5.72
N LYS A 182 17.39 1.72 -5.88
CA LYS A 182 17.29 0.71 -6.95
C LYS A 182 17.24 1.33 -8.36
N MET A 183 16.68 2.53 -8.52
CA MET A 183 16.69 3.23 -9.81
C MET A 183 18.08 3.74 -10.21
N LYS A 184 18.98 3.97 -9.23
CA LYS A 184 20.32 4.49 -9.49
C LYS A 184 21.22 3.39 -10.09
N ASN A 185 21.20 2.21 -9.46
CA ASN A 185 22.03 1.08 -9.89
C ASN A 185 21.72 0.60 -11.32
N LEU A 186 20.47 0.66 -11.79
CA LEU A 186 20.11 0.24 -13.15
C LEU A 186 20.61 1.23 -14.23
N LEU A 187 20.62 2.53 -13.92
CA LEU A 187 21.16 3.56 -14.80
C LEU A 187 22.70 3.55 -14.80
N ASP A 188 23.32 3.28 -13.65
CA ASP A 188 24.77 3.17 -13.51
C ASP A 188 25.31 1.91 -14.24
N LEU A 189 24.61 0.76 -14.15
CA LEU A 189 24.94 -0.46 -14.88
C LEU A 189 24.86 -0.30 -16.41
N GLN A 190 23.94 0.54 -16.90
CA GLN A 190 23.81 0.86 -18.33
C GLN A 190 24.83 1.90 -18.82
N ALA A 191 25.44 2.66 -17.90
CA ALA A 191 26.49 3.62 -18.21
C ALA A 191 27.89 2.97 -18.25
N GLU A 192 28.10 1.85 -17.55
CA GLU A 192 29.36 1.10 -17.55
C GLU A 192 29.51 0.11 -18.73
N THR A 193 28.44 -0.13 -19.50
CA THR A 193 28.45 -0.99 -20.70
C THR A 193 28.62 -0.23 -22.03
N LYS A 194 29.02 1.04 -21.99
CA LYS A 194 29.19 1.90 -23.17
C LYS A 194 30.61 2.42 -23.33
#